data_AF-D0KWU3-F1
#
_entry.id   AF-D0KWU3-F1
#
_cell.length_a   1.000
_cell.length_b   1.000
_cell.length_c   1.000
_cell.angle_alpha   90.00
_cell.angle_beta   90.00
_cell.angle_gamma   90.00
#
_symmetry.space_group_name_H-M   'P 1'
#
loop_
_entity.id
_entity.type
_entity.pdbx_description
1 polymer ?
#
loop_
_entity_poly.entity_id
_entity_poly.type
_entity_poly.pdbx_seq_one_letter_code
_entity_poly.pdbx_strand_id
1 'polypeptide(L)'
;MNSTPFNQKHLASALVAAFMVTVAPAVLAEPHDAQWGQELHAQHCADCHSAPHDAAFYTSKRGGKIKSLAGLNTMVQSCANHFNVPWFDEEVNAVSAYLNQTYYQFDQTRAD
;
A
#
# COMPACT_ATOMS: atom_id res chain seq x y z
N MET A 1 -59.49 -32.98 51.35
CA MET A 1 -58.36 -33.12 52.30
C MET A 1 -57.17 -33.55 51.44
N ASN A 2 -56.16 -32.77 51.08
CA ASN A 2 -55.53 -31.51 51.52
C ASN A 2 -55.10 -30.76 50.23
N SER A 3 -55.32 -29.45 50.02
CA SER A 3 -54.58 -28.28 50.54
C SER A 3 -53.07 -28.40 50.30
N THR A 4 -52.31 -27.56 49.58
CA THR A 4 -52.46 -26.18 49.07
C THR A 4 -51.23 -25.88 48.14
N PRO A 5 -51.18 -24.75 47.40
CA PRO A 5 -50.31 -24.49 46.25
C PRO A 5 -49.00 -23.75 46.59
N PHE A 6 -47.98 -23.83 45.72
CA PHE A 6 -46.80 -22.96 45.78
C PHE A 6 -46.22 -22.73 44.37
N ASN A 7 -46.62 -21.66 43.69
CA ASN A 7 -46.03 -20.31 43.68
C ASN A 7 -44.88 -20.16 42.67
N GLN A 8 -45.30 -19.75 41.48
CA GLN A 8 -44.54 -19.29 40.32
C GLN A 8 -43.70 -18.05 40.65
N LYS A 9 -42.41 -18.21 40.96
CA LYS A 9 -41.46 -17.09 41.04
C LYS A 9 -40.02 -17.50 40.75
N HIS A 10 -39.69 -17.87 39.51
CA HIS A 10 -38.31 -17.77 39.04
C HIS A 10 -38.36 -17.04 37.70
N LEU A 11 -38.46 -15.71 37.78
CA LEU A 11 -37.34 -14.82 37.45
C LEU A 11 -36.97 -14.97 35.97
N ALA A 12 -37.59 -14.10 35.16
CA ALA A 12 -37.18 -13.86 33.80
C ALA A 12 -35.68 -13.52 33.79
N SER A 13 -34.87 -14.49 33.39
CA SER A 13 -33.44 -14.29 33.18
C SER A 13 -33.30 -13.56 31.85
N ALA A 14 -33.36 -12.22 31.91
CA ALA A 14 -33.06 -11.37 30.78
C ALA A 14 -31.56 -11.51 30.45
N LEU A 15 -31.25 -12.43 29.55
CA LEU A 15 -29.93 -12.56 28.92
C LEU A 15 -29.74 -11.32 28.03
N VAL A 16 -29.21 -10.23 28.61
CA VAL A 16 -28.71 -9.10 27.84
C VAL A 16 -27.43 -9.57 27.15
N ALA A 17 -27.57 -10.07 25.93
CA ALA A 17 -26.43 -10.31 25.06
C ALA A 17 -25.79 -8.95 24.71
N ALA A 18 -24.75 -8.58 25.46
CA ALA A 18 -23.92 -7.43 25.14
C ALA A 18 -23.18 -7.72 23.82
N PHE A 19 -23.73 -7.21 22.73
CA PHE A 19 -23.10 -7.24 21.41
C PHE A 19 -21.93 -6.26 21.43
N MET A 20 -20.73 -6.76 21.76
CA MET A 20 -19.49 -5.97 21.63
C MET A 20 -19.19 -5.77 20.14
N VAL A 21 -19.58 -4.61 19.61
CA VAL A 21 -19.10 -4.14 18.31
C VAL A 21 -17.64 -3.74 18.48
N THR A 22 -16.72 -4.59 18.04
CA THR A 22 -15.32 -4.22 17.88
C THR A 22 -15.19 -3.33 16.66
N VAL A 23 -15.03 -2.03 16.85
CA VAL A 23 -14.65 -1.12 15.78
C VAL A 23 -13.17 -1.36 15.49
N ALA A 24 -12.86 -2.04 14.39
CA ALA A 24 -11.47 -2.15 13.93
C ALA A 24 -11.00 -0.76 13.45
N PRO A 25 -9.81 -0.29 13.83
CA PRO A 25 -9.25 0.91 13.25
C PRO A 25 -9.01 0.67 11.76
N ALA A 26 -9.43 1.62 10.92
CA ALA A 26 -9.03 1.64 9.53
C ALA A 26 -7.51 1.83 9.50
N VAL A 27 -6.76 0.79 9.11
CA VAL A 27 -5.36 0.94 8.72
C VAL A 27 -5.37 1.78 7.46
N LEU A 28 -5.05 3.06 7.61
CA LEU A 28 -4.69 3.90 6.48
C LEU A 28 -3.32 3.40 6.00
N ALA A 29 -3.22 3.03 4.73
CA ALA A 29 -1.93 2.79 4.12
C ALA A 29 -1.09 4.06 4.27
N GLU A 30 -0.05 4.01 5.09
CA GLU A 30 0.93 5.09 5.17
C GLU A 30 1.57 5.23 3.79
N PRO A 31 1.67 6.45 3.23
CA PRO A 31 2.43 6.66 2.00
C PRO A 31 3.84 6.14 2.25
N HIS A 32 4.22 5.08 1.56
CA HIS A 32 5.51 4.44 1.77
C HIS A 32 6.64 5.42 1.48
N ASP A 33 7.63 5.43 2.37
CA ASP A 33 8.70 6.41 2.39
C ASP A 33 9.54 6.34 1.12
N ALA A 34 9.78 7.49 0.49
CA ALA A 34 10.70 7.62 -0.64
C ALA A 34 12.12 7.12 -0.28
N GLN A 35 12.52 7.13 0.99
CA GLN A 35 13.76 6.51 1.44
C GLN A 35 13.77 5.00 1.21
N TRP A 36 12.68 4.30 1.52
CA TRP A 36 12.58 2.86 1.25
C TRP A 36 12.63 2.59 -0.26
N GLY A 37 11.93 3.42 -1.05
CA GLY A 37 11.99 3.38 -2.51
C GLY A 37 13.40 3.57 -3.07
N GLN A 38 14.19 4.47 -2.50
CA GLN A 38 15.59 4.69 -2.87
C GLN A 38 16.43 3.44 -2.61
N GLU A 39 16.26 2.80 -1.47
CA GLU A 39 17.02 1.60 -1.10
C GLU A 39 16.67 0.41 -2.00
N LEU A 40 15.38 0.17 -2.24
CA LEU A 40 14.90 -0.84 -3.19
C LEU A 40 15.44 -0.60 -4.61
N HIS A 41 15.43 0.66 -5.06
CA HIS A 41 15.93 1.05 -6.37
C HIS A 41 17.44 0.78 -6.51
N ALA A 42 18.22 1.11 -5.48
CA ALA A 42 19.65 0.83 -5.47
C ALA A 42 19.90 -0.68 -5.61
N GLN A 43 19.29 -1.49 -4.75
CA GLN A 43 19.52 -2.94 -4.66
C GLN A 43 19.08 -3.70 -5.91
N HIS A 44 17.97 -3.29 -6.54
CA HIS A 44 17.30 -4.11 -7.57
C HIS A 44 17.36 -3.53 -8.97
N CYS A 45 17.63 -2.23 -9.13
CA CYS A 45 17.76 -1.59 -10.43
C CYS A 45 19.21 -1.18 -10.70
N ALA A 46 19.79 -0.37 -9.81
CA ALA A 46 21.08 0.26 -10.05
C ALA A 46 22.28 -0.69 -9.87
N ASP A 47 22.21 -1.61 -8.92
CA ASP A 47 23.37 -2.45 -8.56
C ASP A 47 23.68 -3.56 -9.56
N CYS A 48 22.70 -3.99 -10.36
CA CYS A 48 22.86 -5.10 -11.31
C CYS A 48 22.79 -4.70 -12.80
N HIS A 49 22.43 -3.46 -13.14
CA HIS A 49 22.18 -3.07 -14.54
C HIS A 49 23.20 -2.05 -15.07
N SER A 50 23.73 -2.29 -16.28
CA SER A 50 24.77 -1.46 -16.90
C SER A 50 24.27 -0.13 -17.47
N ALA A 51 22.95 0.09 -17.51
CA ALA A 51 22.42 1.38 -17.93
C ALA A 51 22.59 2.41 -16.80
N PRO A 52 22.90 3.67 -17.13
CA PRO A 52 22.97 4.73 -16.15
C PRO A 52 21.62 4.90 -15.44
N HIS A 53 21.65 5.07 -14.12
CA HIS A 53 20.48 5.36 -13.29
C HIS A 53 20.57 6.78 -12.73
N ASP A 54 20.80 7.74 -13.63
CA ASP A 54 20.97 9.16 -13.32
C ASP A 54 19.88 10.03 -13.97
N ALA A 55 19.94 11.33 -13.72
CA ALA A 55 18.98 12.27 -14.29
C ALA A 55 18.96 12.25 -15.82
N ALA A 56 20.12 12.06 -16.49
CA ALA A 56 20.20 12.04 -17.94
C ALA A 56 19.46 10.83 -18.53
N PHE A 57 19.50 9.69 -17.85
CA PHE A 57 18.74 8.51 -18.21
C PHE A 57 17.23 8.71 -18.00
N TYR A 58 16.81 9.08 -16.80
CA TYR A 58 15.39 9.19 -16.43
C TYR A 58 14.66 10.32 -17.17
N THR A 59 15.37 11.40 -17.50
CA THR A 59 14.81 12.52 -18.27
C THR A 59 15.17 12.47 -19.77
N SER A 60 15.80 11.39 -20.23
CA SER A 60 16.13 11.17 -21.64
C SER A 60 14.88 11.24 -22.54
N LYS A 61 15.07 11.30 -23.87
CA LYS A 61 13.94 11.22 -24.83
C LYS A 61 13.01 10.02 -24.58
N ARG A 62 13.53 8.90 -24.05
CA ARG A 62 12.71 7.74 -23.70
C ARG A 62 12.01 7.94 -22.34
N GLY A 63 12.76 8.34 -21.32
CA GLY A 63 12.20 8.56 -19.98
C GLY A 63 11.18 9.69 -19.94
N GLY A 64 11.43 10.78 -20.67
CA GLY A 64 10.49 11.89 -20.84
C GLY A 64 9.21 11.55 -21.62
N LYS A 65 9.02 10.32 -22.12
CA LYS A 65 7.72 9.84 -22.60
C LYS A 65 6.77 9.45 -21.48
N ILE A 66 7.29 9.22 -20.27
CA ILE A 66 6.48 9.03 -19.07
C ILE A 66 5.92 10.40 -18.69
N LYS A 67 4.60 10.50 -18.56
CA LYS A 67 3.88 11.78 -18.40
C LYS A 67 3.06 11.90 -17.12
N SER A 68 2.97 10.83 -16.34
CA SER A 68 2.20 10.80 -15.10
C SER A 68 2.80 9.80 -14.12
N LEU A 69 2.38 9.92 -12.84
CA LEU A 69 2.81 9.02 -11.78
C LEU A 69 2.38 7.57 -12.05
N ALA A 70 1.18 7.36 -12.63
CA ALA A 70 0.72 6.04 -13.05
C ALA A 70 1.60 5.43 -14.15
N GLY A 71 2.04 6.23 -15.12
CA GLY A 71 2.99 5.80 -16.14
C GLY A 71 4.36 5.46 -15.54
N LEU A 72 4.80 6.22 -14.53
CA LEU A 72 6.04 5.94 -13.82
C LEU A 72 5.95 4.62 -13.05
N ASN A 73 4.84 4.38 -12.35
CA ASN A 73 4.56 3.13 -11.66
C ASN A 73 4.57 1.93 -12.62
N THR A 74 3.94 2.07 -13.78
CA THR A 74 3.97 1.04 -14.84
C THR A 74 5.39 0.71 -15.29
N MET A 75 6.26 1.72 -15.42
CA MET A 75 7.67 1.52 -15.77
C MET A 75 8.42 0.76 -14.67
N VAL A 76 8.22 1.13 -13.40
CA VAL A 76 8.83 0.45 -12.25
C VAL A 76 8.37 -1.00 -12.17
N GLN A 77 7.07 -1.28 -12.32
CA GLN A 77 6.55 -2.64 -12.37
C GLN A 77 7.17 -3.45 -13.50
N SER A 78 7.33 -2.83 -14.68
CA SER A 78 7.99 -3.49 -15.82
C SER A 78 9.45 -3.83 -15.51
N CYS A 79 10.18 -2.96 -14.80
CA CYS A 79 11.54 -3.25 -14.34
C CYS A 79 11.55 -4.43 -13.36
N ALA A 80 10.69 -4.40 -12.34
CA ALA A 80 10.59 -5.48 -11.36
C ALA A 80 10.30 -6.83 -12.04
N ASN A 81 9.33 -6.87 -12.96
CA ASN A 81 8.99 -8.08 -13.71
C ASN A 81 10.14 -8.56 -14.61
N HIS A 82 10.81 -7.64 -15.31
CA HIS A 82 11.93 -8.00 -16.19
C HIS A 82 13.07 -8.68 -15.43
N PHE A 83 13.30 -8.24 -14.19
CA PHE A 83 14.33 -8.82 -13.30
C PHE A 83 13.78 -9.88 -12.34
N ASN A 84 12.52 -10.29 -12.50
CA ASN A 84 11.86 -11.28 -11.66
C ASN A 84 11.97 -10.97 -10.16
N VAL A 85 11.84 -9.68 -9.82
CA VAL A 85 11.81 -9.19 -8.44
C VAL A 85 10.36 -9.30 -7.94
N PRO A 86 10.08 -10.10 -6.91
CA PRO A 86 8.72 -10.37 -6.46
C PRO A 86 8.20 -9.25 -5.53
N TRP A 87 8.11 -8.04 -6.06
CA TRP A 87 7.58 -6.88 -5.33
C TRP A 87 6.05 -6.87 -5.28
N PHE A 88 5.51 -6.39 -4.16
CA PHE A 88 4.10 -6.02 -4.05
C PHE A 88 3.89 -4.58 -4.54
N ASP A 89 2.63 -4.14 -4.56
CA ASP A 89 2.26 -2.80 -5.03
C ASP A 89 2.94 -1.71 -4.18
N GLU A 90 3.13 -2.00 -2.90
CA GLU A 90 3.78 -1.16 -1.92
C GLU A 90 5.23 -0.80 -2.29
N GLU A 91 6.06 -1.78 -2.63
CA GLU A 91 7.44 -1.56 -3.07
C GLU A 91 7.50 -0.77 -4.38
N VAL A 92 6.62 -1.10 -5.33
CA VAL A 92 6.54 -0.43 -6.63
C VAL A 92 6.16 1.03 -6.45
N ASN A 93 5.20 1.31 -5.56
CA ASN A 93 4.79 2.65 -5.19
C ASN A 93 5.93 3.44 -4.52
N ALA A 94 6.67 2.81 -3.58
CA ALA A 94 7.79 3.44 -2.91
C ALA A 94 8.89 3.87 -3.89
N VAL A 95 9.29 2.96 -4.79
CA VAL A 95 10.31 3.25 -5.82
C VAL A 95 9.80 4.32 -6.79
N SER A 96 8.54 4.26 -7.18
CA SER A 96 7.92 5.29 -8.03
C SER A 96 7.90 6.66 -7.35
N ALA A 97 7.60 6.72 -6.05
CA ALA A 97 7.64 7.94 -5.28
C ALA A 97 9.05 8.53 -5.22
N TYR A 98 10.07 7.70 -4.98
CA TYR A 98 11.47 8.10 -5.02
C TYR A 98 11.86 8.68 -6.38
N LEU A 99 11.59 7.96 -7.48
CA LEU A 99 11.93 8.41 -8.83
C LEU A 99 11.16 9.68 -9.19
N ASN A 100 9.90 9.80 -8.75
CA ASN A 100 9.09 10.97 -8.99
C ASN A 100 9.67 12.20 -8.27
N GLN A 101 9.96 12.09 -6.98
CA GLN A 101 10.57 13.16 -6.19
C GLN A 101 11.91 13.60 -6.78
N THR A 102 12.72 12.64 -7.21
CA THR A 102 14.10 12.87 -7.66
C THR A 102 14.18 13.43 -9.08
N TYR A 103 13.36 12.94 -10.02
CA TYR A 103 13.57 13.19 -11.46
C TYR A 103 12.38 13.75 -12.24
N TYR A 104 11.13 13.48 -11.83
CA TYR A 104 9.97 13.77 -12.69
C TYR A 104 9.02 14.85 -12.15
N GLN A 105 8.87 14.94 -10.82
CA GLN A 105 8.04 15.92 -10.12
C GLN A 105 6.58 15.96 -10.61
N PHE A 106 6.01 14.80 -10.95
CA PHE A 106 4.57 14.67 -11.20
C PHE A 106 3.78 14.94 -9.92
N ASP A 107 2.60 15.50 -10.09
CA ASP A 107 1.64 15.70 -9.01
C ASP A 107 1.10 14.34 -8.55
N GLN A 108 1.20 14.05 -7.25
CA GLN A 108 0.73 12.80 -6.67
C GLN A 108 -0.79 12.68 -6.62
N THR A 109 -1.52 13.77 -6.92
CA THR A 109 -2.98 13.82 -6.90
C THR A 109 -3.65 13.55 -8.24
N ARG A 110 -2.89 13.48 -9.34
CA ARG A 110 -3.44 13.16 -10.67
C ARG A 110 -3.27 11.68 -10.99
N ALA A 111 -4.39 11.03 -11.31
CA ALA A 111 -4.47 9.60 -11.60
C ALA A 111 -4.35 9.27 -13.10
N ASP A 112 -4.15 10.28 -13.95
CA ASP A 112 -4.21 10.20 -15.41
C ASP A 112 -3.03 10.87 -16.12
#